data_AF-A0A957ER89-F1
#
_entry.id   AF-A0A957ER89-F1
#
_cell.length_a   1.000
_cell.length_b   1.000
_cell.length_c   1.000
_cell.angle_alpha   90.00
_cell.angle_beta   90.00
_cell.angle_gamma   90.00
#
_symmetry.space_group_name_H-M   'P 1'
#
loop_
_entity.id
_entity.type
_entity.pdbx_description
1 polymer ?
#
loop_
_entity_poly.entity_id
_entity_poly.type
_entity_poly.pdbx_seq_one_letter_code
_entity_poly.pdbx_strand_id
1 'polypeptide(L)'
;MNQDVFDGKWKQMRGTIKKQWGDLTDDDLKKVQGRYDQFLGLLQEKYGYSRQTAENEINTRLNDLYALGDQLQTSTRQAVTAVDETVTQRRWLTIAATLLVGIVVGLWLNNSGD
;
A
#
# COMPACT_ATOMS: atom_id res chain seq x y z
N MET A 1 19.23 5.27 7.64
CA MET A 1 18.58 5.40 6.32
C MET A 1 19.44 6.30 5.44
N ASN A 2 19.53 6.05 4.13
CA ASN A 2 20.33 6.90 3.23
C ASN A 2 19.60 8.21 2.92
N GLN A 3 20.33 9.32 2.93
CA GLN A 3 19.81 10.67 2.64
C GLN A 3 19.15 10.72 1.26
N ASP A 4 19.72 10.06 0.25
CA ASP A 4 19.17 10.00 -1.11
C ASP A 4 17.76 9.39 -1.17
N VAL A 5 17.47 8.43 -0.27
CA VAL A 5 16.17 7.76 -0.21
C VAL A 5 15.11 8.68 0.40
N PHE A 6 15.50 9.53 1.35
CA PHE A 6 14.65 10.54 1.95
C PHE A 6 14.20 11.54 0.88
N ASP A 7 15.17 12.08 0.14
CA ASP A 7 14.95 13.07 -0.89
C ASP A 7 14.07 12.52 -2.04
N GLY A 8 14.35 11.29 -2.49
CA GLY A 8 13.59 10.65 -3.57
C GLY A 8 12.14 10.30 -3.19
N LYS A 9 11.87 9.99 -1.92
CA LYS A 9 10.53 9.55 -1.47
C LYS A 9 9.76 10.61 -0.70
N TRP A 10 10.32 11.81 -0.51
CA TRP A 10 9.74 12.91 0.28
C TRP A 10 8.24 13.13 0.04
N LYS A 11 7.81 13.20 -1.23
CA LYS A 11 6.40 13.44 -1.58
C LYS A 11 5.44 12.39 -1.00
N GLN A 12 5.87 11.13 -0.93
CA GLN A 12 5.07 10.01 -0.43
C GLN A 12 5.03 10.01 1.11
N MET A 13 6.16 10.32 1.75
CA MET A 13 6.28 10.30 3.22
C MET A 13 5.80 11.58 3.90
N ARG A 14 5.73 12.73 3.21
CA ARG A 14 5.33 14.03 3.79
C ARG A 14 4.04 13.97 4.61
N GLY A 15 3.02 13.26 4.10
CA GLY A 15 1.74 13.13 4.79
C GLY A 15 1.86 12.36 6.11
N THR A 16 2.72 11.35 6.15
CA THR A 16 2.96 10.57 7.37
C THR A 16 3.93 11.27 8.31
N ILE A 17 4.91 11.99 7.79
CA ILE A 17 5.80 12.86 8.56
C ILE A 17 4.95 13.89 9.33
N LYS A 18 3.98 14.54 8.69
CA LYS A 18 3.04 15.44 9.38
C LYS A 18 2.29 14.76 10.54
N LYS A 19 1.90 13.49 10.38
CA LYS A 19 1.20 12.74 11.43
C LYS A 19 2.13 12.35 12.58
N GLN A 20 3.36 11.98 12.26
CA GLN A 20 4.36 11.57 13.24
C GLN A 20 4.86 12.75 14.06
N TRP A 21 5.19 13.85 13.39
CA TRP A 21 5.62 15.09 14.02
C TRP A 21 4.47 16.11 13.99
N GLY A 22 3.57 16.00 14.98
CA GLY A 22 2.32 16.75 15.04
C GLY A 22 2.47 18.28 15.10
N ASP A 23 3.65 18.80 15.49
CA ASP A 23 3.91 20.25 15.52
C ASP A 23 4.40 20.78 14.17
N LEU A 24 4.69 19.90 13.20
CA LEU A 24 5.09 20.32 11.86
C LEU A 24 3.86 20.70 11.03
N THR A 25 3.89 21.91 10.48
CA THR A 25 2.85 22.39 9.58
C THR A 25 3.15 22.01 8.13
N ASP A 26 2.14 22.08 7.25
CA ASP A 26 2.37 21.85 5.81
C ASP A 26 3.36 22.84 5.22
N ASP A 27 3.43 24.06 5.75
CA ASP A 27 4.34 25.09 5.27
C ASP A 27 5.78 24.84 5.72
N ASP A 28 5.98 24.32 6.93
CA ASP A 28 7.29 23.85 7.39
C ASP A 28 7.81 22.71 6.50
N LEU A 29 6.95 21.75 6.17
CA LEU A 29 7.29 20.65 5.26
C LEU A 29 7.50 21.12 3.81
N LYS A 30 6.84 22.19 3.36
CA LYS A 30 7.14 22.78 2.04
C LYS A 30 8.53 23.42 2.00
N LYS A 31 8.94 24.12 3.07
CA LYS A 31 10.26 24.78 3.15
C LYS A 31 11.42 23.79 3.08
N VAL A 32 11.24 22.60 3.67
CA VAL A 32 12.23 21.52 3.65
C VAL A 32 12.51 21.02 2.22
N GLN A 33 11.52 21.11 1.32
CA GLN A 33 11.60 20.67 -0.08
C GLN A 33 12.13 19.23 -0.27
N GLY A 34 12.04 18.40 0.76
CA GLY A 34 12.57 17.05 0.75
C GLY A 34 14.06 16.93 0.92
N ARG A 35 14.79 17.98 1.34
CA ARG A 35 16.21 17.85 1.65
C ARG A 35 16.40 17.37 3.09
N TYR A 36 17.13 16.28 3.27
CA TYR A 36 17.42 15.72 4.60
C TYR A 36 17.97 16.77 5.60
N ASP A 37 18.99 17.54 5.22
CA ASP A 37 19.60 18.52 6.12
C ASP A 37 18.66 19.65 6.54
N GLN A 38 17.71 20.04 5.68
CA GLN A 38 16.71 21.05 6.03
C GLN A 38 15.70 20.50 7.02
N PHE A 39 15.32 19.24 6.88
CA PHE A 39 14.44 18.58 7.83
C PHE A 39 15.11 18.46 9.20
N LEU A 40 16.40 18.13 9.20
CA LEU A 40 17.25 18.07 10.38
C LEU A 40 17.34 19.44 11.08
N GLY A 41 17.52 20.53 10.32
CA GLY A 41 17.50 21.89 10.83
C GLY A 41 16.14 22.27 11.43
N LEU A 42 15.05 21.91 10.75
CA LEU A 42 13.69 22.15 11.23
C LEU A 42 13.40 21.42 12.55
N LEU A 43 13.87 20.18 12.71
CA LEU A 43 13.70 19.43 13.96
C LEU A 43 14.53 20.04 15.10
N GLN A 44 15.73 20.54 14.82
CA GLN A 44 16.51 21.27 15.82
C GLN A 44 15.80 22.55 16.27
N GLU A 45 15.23 23.32 15.33
CA GLU A 45 14.56 24.60 15.61
C GLU A 45 13.22 24.42 16.34
N LYS A 46 12.36 23.50 15.91
CA LYS A 46 11.03 23.29 16.50
C LYS A 46 11.05 22.49 17.79
N TYR A 47 11.83 21.42 17.81
CA TYR A 47 11.81 20.44 18.89
C TYR A 47 13.01 20.57 19.85
N GLY A 48 13.98 21.44 19.54
CA GLY A 48 15.18 21.60 20.36
C GLY A 48 16.09 20.38 20.34
N TYR A 49 15.95 19.50 19.35
CA TYR A 49 16.75 18.30 19.26
C TYR A 49 18.21 18.63 18.98
N SER A 50 19.13 17.84 19.54
CA SER A 50 20.51 17.85 19.04
C SER A 50 20.54 17.26 17.64
N ARG A 51 21.59 17.57 16.85
CA ARG A 51 21.76 16.97 15.52
C ARG A 51 21.66 15.44 15.56
N GLN A 52 22.34 14.81 16.51
CA GLN A 52 22.33 13.35 16.66
C GLN A 52 20.95 12.81 17.05
N THR A 53 20.24 13.50 17.95
CA THR A 53 18.88 13.13 18.34
C THR A 53 17.93 13.22 17.15
N ALA A 54 18.00 14.31 16.38
CA ALA A 54 17.18 14.48 15.19
C ALA A 54 17.47 13.41 14.13
N GLU A 55 18.74 13.10 13.87
CA GLU A 55 19.13 12.02 12.95
C GLU A 55 18.58 10.65 13.40
N ASN A 56 18.68 10.35 14.70
CA ASN A 56 18.14 9.10 15.26
C ASN A 56 16.62 9.04 15.17
N GLU A 57 15.93 10.15 15.45
CA GLU A 57 14.48 10.24 15.38
C GLU A 57 13.97 10.05 13.95
N ILE A 58 14.62 10.72 12.98
CA ILE A 58 14.32 10.56 11.55
C ILE A 58 14.51 9.11 11.15
N ASN A 59 15.64 8.51 11.50
CA ASN A 59 15.93 7.12 11.16
C ASN A 59 14.92 6.14 11.75
N THR A 60 14.61 6.26 13.04
CA THR A 60 13.66 5.39 13.73
C THR A 60 12.28 5.46 13.06
N ARG A 61 11.71 6.66 12.97
CA ARG A 61 10.34 6.82 12.47
C ARG A 61 10.21 6.53 10.99
N LEU A 62 11.22 6.83 10.17
CA LEU A 62 11.15 6.52 8.75
C LEU A 62 11.38 5.05 8.46
N ASN A 63 12.29 4.38 9.19
CA ASN A 63 12.46 2.94 9.06
C ASN A 63 11.16 2.20 9.36
N ASP A 64 10.38 2.64 10.34
CA ASP A 64 9.05 2.09 10.64
C ASP A 64 8.08 2.25 9.45
N LEU A 65 8.16 3.36 8.72
CA LEU A 65 7.36 3.57 7.50
C LEU A 65 7.78 2.68 6.33
N TYR A 66 9.08 2.40 6.21
CA TYR A 66 9.59 1.50 5.18
C TYR A 66 9.27 0.04 5.47
N ALA A 67 9.35 -0.38 6.74
CA ALA A 67 9.00 -1.72 7.18
C ALA A 67 7.53 -2.04 6.87
N LEU A 68 6.63 -1.07 7.04
CA LEU A 68 5.21 -1.23 6.72
C LEU A 68 4.97 -1.43 5.21
N GLY A 69 5.72 -0.74 4.35
CA GLY A 69 5.58 -0.84 2.90
C GLY A 69 6.01 -2.19 2.34
N ASP A 70 7.05 -2.79 2.90
CA ASP A 70 7.58 -4.09 2.47
C ASP A 70 6.66 -5.25 2.89
N GLN A 71 6.10 -5.16 4.11
CA GLN A 71 5.14 -6.15 4.63
C GLN A 71 3.81 -6.14 3.86
N LEU A 72 3.39 -4.99 3.30
CA LEU A 72 2.19 -4.92 2.47
C LEU A 72 2.38 -5.63 1.14
N GLN A 73 3.55 -5.55 0.49
CA GLN A 73 3.79 -6.28 -0.75
C GLN A 73 3.75 -7.79 -0.57
N THR A 74 4.34 -8.31 0.51
CA THR A 74 4.35 -9.76 0.82
C THR A 74 2.96 -10.28 1.15
N SER A 75 2.19 -9.55 1.97
CA SER A 75 0.79 -9.89 2.29
C SER A 75 -0.11 -9.85 1.05
N THR A 76 0.08 -8.85 0.18
CA THR A 76 -0.69 -8.71 -1.06
C THR A 76 -0.37 -9.85 -2.04
N ARG A 77 0.90 -10.28 -2.12
CA ARG A 77 1.32 -11.40 -2.98
C ARG A 77 0.65 -12.70 -2.56
N GLN A 78 0.56 -12.98 -1.26
CA GLN A 78 -0.10 -14.17 -0.72
C GLN A 78 -1.62 -14.13 -0.92
N ALA A 79 -2.25 -12.97 -0.70
CA ALA A 79 -3.68 -12.80 -0.93
C ALA A 79 -4.05 -12.93 -2.42
N VAL A 80 -3.23 -12.40 -3.33
CA VAL A 80 -3.43 -12.52 -4.78
C VAL A 80 -3.32 -13.98 -5.24
N THR A 81 -2.33 -14.73 -4.74
CA THR A 81 -2.21 -16.17 -5.08
C THR A 81 -3.35 -17.01 -4.51
N ALA A 82 -3.84 -16.69 -3.30
CA ALA A 82 -4.95 -17.41 -2.69
C ALA A 82 -6.29 -17.15 -3.41
N VAL A 83 -6.51 -15.94 -3.94
CA VAL A 83 -7.73 -15.60 -4.69
C VAL A 83 -7.78 -16.33 -6.05
N ASP A 84 -6.64 -16.50 -6.72
CA ASP A 84 -6.57 -17.15 -8.04
C ASP A 84 -7.00 -18.64 -8.02
N GLU A 85 -6.70 -19.36 -6.93
CA GLU A 85 -7.15 -20.74 -6.73
C GLU A 85 -8.68 -20.84 -6.59
N THR A 86 -9.32 -19.86 -5.95
CA THR A 86 -10.79 -19.85 -5.75
C THR A 86 -11.58 -19.49 -7.00
N VAL A 87 -11.03 -18.61 -7.85
CA VAL A 87 -11.66 -18.21 -9.12
C VAL A 87 -11.62 -19.37 -10.11
N THR A 88 -10.53 -20.12 -10.15
CA THR A 88 -10.36 -21.25 -11.07
C THR A 88 -11.35 -22.39 -10.78
N GLN A 89 -11.66 -22.67 -9.51
CA GLN A 89 -12.66 -23.67 -9.12
C GLN A 89 -14.09 -23.31 -9.58
N ARG A 90 -14.50 -22.04 -9.50
CA ARG A 90 -15.86 -21.61 -9.88
C ARG A 90 -16.12 -21.69 -11.38
N ARG A 91 -15.08 -21.62 -12.22
CA ARG A 91 -15.21 -21.64 -13.68
C ARG A 91 -15.77 -22.98 -14.20
N TRP A 92 -15.31 -24.10 -13.67
CA TRP A 92 -15.81 -25.42 -14.07
C TRP A 92 -17.29 -25.61 -13.72
N LEU A 93 -17.74 -25.08 -12.59
CA LEU A 93 -19.15 -25.15 -12.17
C LEU A 93 -20.07 -24.34 -13.11
N THR A 94 -19.63 -23.18 -13.60
CA THR A 94 -20.43 -22.39 -14.55
C THR A 94 -20.60 -23.06 -15.91
N ILE A 95 -19.56 -23.74 -16.39
CA ILE A 95 -19.62 -24.52 -17.64
C ILE A 95 -20.58 -25.69 -17.48
N ALA A 96 -20.48 -26.43 -16.36
CA ALA A 96 -21.39 -27.53 -16.06
C ALA A 96 -22.86 -27.07 -15.98
N ALA A 97 -23.15 -25.95 -15.32
CA ALA A 97 -24.51 -25.41 -15.22
C ALA A 97 -25.07 -25.01 -16.59
N THR A 98 -24.26 -24.41 -17.46
CA THR A 98 -24.67 -23.99 -18.81
C THR A 98 -25.01 -25.20 -19.69
N LEU A 99 -24.22 -26.27 -19.61
CA LEU A 99 -24.48 -27.51 -20.34
C LEU A 99 -25.78 -28.19 -19.87
N LEU A 100 -26.04 -28.19 -18.56
CA LEU A 100 -27.26 -28.77 -18.00
C LEU A 100 -28.53 -28.04 -18.47
N VAL A 101 -28.50 -26.70 -18.51
CA VAL A 101 -29.64 -25.91 -19.02
C VAL A 101 -29.95 -26.25 -20.48
N GLY A 102 -28.93 -26.41 -21.33
CA GLY A 102 -29.10 -26.80 -22.74
C GLY A 102 -29.77 -28.18 -22.90
N ILE A 103 -29.39 -29.17 -22.08
CA ILE A 103 -29.99 -30.52 -22.11
C ILE A 103 -31.47 -30.47 -21.72
N VAL A 104 -31.80 -29.73 -20.65
CA VAL A 104 -33.20 -29.60 -20.17
C VAL A 104 -34.08 -28.91 -21.21
N VAL A 105 -33.59 -27.84 -21.85
CA VAL A 105 -34.33 -27.14 -22.90
C VAL A 105 -34.50 -28.02 -24.15
N GLY A 106 -33.47 -28.77 -24.54
CA GLY A 106 -33.55 -29.71 -25.66
C GLY A 106 -34.57 -30.84 -25.44
N LEU A 107 -34.63 -31.38 -24.21
CA LEU A 107 -35.64 -32.36 -23.80
C LEU A 107 -37.06 -31.78 -23.84
N TRP A 108 -37.23 -30.53 -23.40
CA TRP A 108 -38.53 -29.86 -23.41
C TRP A 108 -39.03 -29.58 -24.84
N LEU A 109 -38.15 -29.13 -25.75
CA LEU A 109 -38.49 -28.90 -27.15
C LEU A 109 -38.83 -30.20 -27.90
N ASN A 110 -38.18 -31.31 -27.57
CA ASN A 110 -38.48 -32.62 -28.16
C ASN A 110 -39.81 -33.23 -27.67
N ASN A 111 -40.30 -32.83 -26.50
CA ASN A 111 -41.55 -33.34 -25.91
C ASN A 111 -42.77 -32.42 -26.15
N SER A 112 -42.60 -31.31 -26.85
CA SER A 112 -43.67 -30.32 -27.13
C SER A 112 -44.21 -30.41 -28.56
N GLY A 113 -43.91 -31.50 -29.27
CA GLY A 113 -44.18 -31.69 -30.71
C GLY A 113 -45.32 -32.64 -31.06
N ASP A 114 -46.16 -33.03 -30.09
CA ASP A 114 -47.45 -33.72 -30.31
C ASP A 114 -48.61 -32.86 -29.78
#